data_AF-A0A2G2BYY6-F1
#
_entry.id   AF-A0A2G2BYY6-F1
#
_cell.length_a   1.000
_cell.length_b   1.000
_cell.length_c   1.000
_cell.angle_alpha   90.00
_cell.angle_beta   90.00
_cell.angle_gamma   90.00
#
_symmetry.space_group_name_H-M   'P 1'
#
loop_
_entity.id
_entity.type
_entity.pdbx_description
1 polymer ?
#
loop_
_entity_poly.entity_id
_entity_poly.type
_entity_poly.pdbx_seq_one_letter_code
_entity_poly.pdbx_strand_id
1 'polypeptide(L)'
;MPDTTLSPDRMDRLHALRTKVLVEADITSVQNQSLIQNRREQICDAALSLFLEKGFAATTIRDICARSGVNQASIYDYIANKNDILRRLLNQLWFREDALTLPVILLDPSISLEAAFEKYFRESWTTKRDGTLLAYRSVPHMQAQDRATLQAREFAVMKDLADQLVVRLGLNEDDQRLDIVANLIVFLSAFGPMRDWLNRDIPDDVILRTIAAGAAAMVRSLVPDEAI
;
A
#
# COMPACT_ATOMS: atom_id res chain seq x y z
N MET A 1 24.46 -27.48 3.95
CA MET A 1 23.31 -26.60 3.73
C MET A 1 23.52 -25.39 4.62
N PRO A 2 23.83 -24.20 4.09
CA PRO A 2 23.79 -22.99 4.90
C PRO A 2 22.34 -22.80 5.40
N ASP A 3 22.22 -22.35 6.64
CA ASP A 3 20.95 -22.16 7.33
C ASP A 3 20.18 -21.02 6.66
N THR A 4 19.13 -21.35 5.89
CA THR A 4 18.27 -20.40 5.18
C THR A 4 17.22 -19.78 6.10
N THR A 5 17.29 -20.01 7.42
CA THR A 5 16.38 -19.38 8.37
C THR A 5 16.83 -17.96 8.66
N LEU A 6 15.99 -16.99 8.28
CA LEU A 6 16.19 -15.58 8.62
C LEU A 6 16.31 -15.44 10.14
N SER A 7 17.30 -14.66 10.60
CA SER A 7 17.49 -14.47 12.04
C SER A 7 16.20 -13.88 12.66
N PRO A 8 15.79 -14.35 13.86
CA PRO A 8 14.58 -13.85 14.54
C PRO A 8 14.55 -12.31 14.67
N ASP A 9 15.71 -11.70 14.96
CA ASP A 9 15.86 -10.23 15.07
C ASP A 9 15.55 -9.48 13.76
N ARG A 10 15.86 -10.07 12.60
CA ARG A 10 15.51 -9.48 11.29
C ARG A 10 14.02 -9.58 11.03
N MET A 11 13.41 -10.74 11.28
CA MET A 11 11.99 -10.99 11.06
C MET A 11 11.12 -10.10 11.97
N ASP A 12 11.49 -9.96 13.24
CA ASP A 12 10.80 -9.11 14.21
C ASP A 12 10.87 -7.63 13.83
N ARG A 13 12.02 -7.16 13.31
CA ARG A 13 12.16 -5.79 12.80
C ARG A 13 11.30 -5.54 11.57
N LEU A 14 11.29 -6.45 10.59
CA LEU A 14 10.42 -6.34 9.41
C LEU A 14 8.95 -6.36 9.81
N HIS A 15 8.58 -7.22 10.77
CA HIS A 15 7.25 -7.26 11.35
C HIS A 15 6.87 -5.94 12.05
N ALA A 16 7.76 -5.37 12.85
CA ALA A 16 7.48 -4.11 13.55
C ALA A 16 7.34 -2.93 12.57
N LEU A 17 8.12 -2.94 11.48
CA LEU A 17 8.04 -1.91 10.44
C LEU A 17 6.77 -2.05 9.58
N ARG A 18 6.34 -3.26 9.24
CA ARG A 18 5.13 -3.49 8.43
C ARG A 18 3.83 -3.10 9.15
N THR A 19 3.80 -3.13 10.47
CA THR A 19 2.61 -2.76 11.26
C THR A 19 2.59 -1.30 11.67
N LYS A 20 3.66 -0.54 11.41
CA LYS A 20 3.71 0.89 11.71
C LYS A 20 2.69 1.65 10.86
N VAL A 21 1.88 2.48 11.51
CA VAL A 21 0.86 3.35 10.89
C VAL A 21 1.21 4.83 11.06
N LEU A 22 0.55 5.70 10.32
CA LEU A 22 0.66 7.14 10.51
C LEU A 22 -0.02 7.54 11.82
N VAL A 23 0.62 8.45 12.56
CA VAL A 23 0.12 8.92 13.85
C VAL A 23 -1.02 9.91 13.61
N GLU A 24 -2.25 9.46 13.87
CA GLU A 24 -3.45 10.31 13.85
C GLU A 24 -3.47 11.25 15.05
N ALA A 25 -4.08 12.42 14.91
CA ALA A 25 -4.31 13.32 16.02
C ALA A 25 -5.34 12.72 16.99
N ASP A 26 -5.06 12.86 18.28
CA ASP A 26 -6.00 12.54 19.34
C ASP A 26 -6.99 13.70 19.53
N ILE A 27 -8.28 13.37 19.55
CA ILE A 27 -9.37 14.36 19.66
C ILE A 27 -10.20 13.97 20.87
N THR A 28 -9.85 14.57 22.00
CA THR A 28 -10.38 14.25 23.34
C THR A 28 -11.50 15.19 23.80
N SER A 29 -11.92 16.15 22.98
CA SER A 29 -12.71 17.30 23.42
C SER A 29 -14.24 17.08 23.56
N VAL A 30 -14.81 15.90 23.26
CA VAL A 30 -16.28 15.75 23.16
C VAL A 30 -16.84 14.44 23.76
N GLN A 31 -18.02 14.54 24.38
CA GLN A 31 -18.69 13.50 25.19
C GLN A 31 -19.32 12.33 24.41
N ASN A 32 -19.60 12.47 23.10
CA ASN A 32 -20.25 11.43 22.29
C ASN A 32 -19.35 10.94 21.15
N GLN A 33 -18.61 9.85 21.43
CA GLN A 33 -17.66 9.25 20.50
C GLN A 33 -18.28 8.77 19.17
N SER A 34 -19.53 8.27 19.20
CA SER A 34 -20.20 7.76 18.00
C SER A 34 -20.51 8.86 16.98
N LEU A 35 -20.96 10.02 17.46
CA LEU A 35 -21.23 11.18 16.61
C LEU A 35 -19.93 11.72 15.99
N ILE A 36 -18.86 11.77 16.78
CA ILE A 36 -17.53 12.19 16.31
C ILE A 36 -17.08 11.29 15.17
N GLN A 37 -17.15 9.97 15.36
CA GLN A 37 -16.69 9.01 14.36
C GLN A 37 -17.47 9.15 13.04
N ASN A 38 -18.80 9.25 13.11
CA ASN A 38 -19.64 9.46 11.92
C ASN A 38 -19.29 10.77 11.18
N ARG A 39 -19.04 11.86 11.92
CA ARG A 39 -18.62 13.15 11.32
C ARG A 39 -17.23 13.07 10.73
N ARG A 40 -16.30 12.37 11.38
CA ARG A 40 -14.96 12.12 10.86
C ARG A 40 -14.98 11.33 9.57
N GLU A 41 -15.80 10.28 9.49
CA GLU A 41 -16.00 9.50 8.27
C GLU A 41 -16.56 10.37 7.14
N GLN A 42 -17.61 11.15 7.42
CA GLN A 42 -18.17 12.11 6.46
C GLN A 42 -17.13 13.12 5.93
N ILE A 43 -16.24 13.62 6.79
CA ILE A 43 -15.14 14.51 6.41
C ILE A 43 -14.10 13.77 5.56
N CYS A 44 -13.72 12.54 5.96
CA CYS A 44 -12.76 11.70 5.25
C CYS A 44 -13.26 11.36 3.84
N ASP A 45 -14.52 10.98 3.68
CA ASP A 45 -15.11 10.65 2.37
C ASP A 45 -15.09 11.85 1.42
N ALA A 46 -15.51 13.01 1.92
CA ALA A 46 -15.48 14.26 1.17
C ALA A 46 -14.05 14.66 0.77
N ALA A 47 -13.10 14.52 1.69
CA ALA A 47 -11.70 14.82 1.44
C ALA A 47 -11.06 13.86 0.46
N LEU A 48 -11.35 12.55 0.55
CA LEU A 48 -10.85 11.53 -0.37
C LEU A 48 -11.28 11.86 -1.81
N SER A 49 -12.57 12.13 -2.03
CA SER A 49 -13.10 12.54 -3.34
C SER A 49 -12.34 13.74 -3.89
N LEU A 50 -12.16 14.79 -3.09
CA LEU A 50 -11.45 16.00 -3.51
C LEU A 50 -9.96 15.75 -3.78
N PHE A 51 -9.29 14.93 -2.96
CA PHE A 51 -7.89 14.56 -3.14
C PHE A 51 -7.68 13.75 -4.43
N LEU A 52 -8.61 12.85 -4.78
CA LEU A 52 -8.57 12.08 -6.01
C LEU A 52 -8.99 12.90 -7.25
N GLU A 53 -9.87 13.90 -7.10
CA GLU A 53 -10.30 14.77 -8.20
C GLU A 53 -9.25 15.82 -8.59
N LYS A 54 -8.72 16.57 -7.60
CA LYS A 54 -7.86 17.74 -7.86
C LYS A 54 -6.53 17.74 -7.11
N GLY A 55 -6.24 16.69 -6.35
CA GLY A 55 -5.00 16.55 -5.59
C GLY A 55 -5.05 17.13 -4.18
N PHE A 56 -4.16 16.63 -3.32
CA PHE A 56 -4.06 17.03 -1.92
C PHE A 56 -3.69 18.50 -1.75
N ALA A 57 -2.69 18.99 -2.51
CA ALA A 57 -2.21 20.36 -2.38
C ALA A 57 -3.29 21.41 -2.71
N ALA A 58 -4.05 21.19 -3.79
CA ALA A 58 -5.10 22.11 -4.27
C ALA A 58 -6.42 22.03 -3.49
N THR A 59 -6.53 21.12 -2.51
CA THR A 59 -7.73 20.96 -1.68
C THR A 59 -7.60 21.75 -0.39
N THR A 60 -8.62 22.57 -0.08
CA THR A 60 -8.69 23.39 1.13
C THR A 60 -9.68 22.82 2.14
N ILE A 61 -9.56 23.22 3.41
CA ILE A 61 -10.55 22.89 4.46
C ILE A 61 -11.95 23.40 4.08
N ARG A 62 -12.04 24.56 3.42
CA ARG A 62 -13.32 25.11 2.94
C ARG A 62 -13.96 24.21 1.89
N ASP A 63 -13.19 23.66 0.95
CA ASP A 63 -13.70 22.71 -0.05
C ASP A 63 -14.26 21.46 0.63
N ILE A 64 -13.54 20.94 1.62
CA ILE A 64 -13.94 19.75 2.38
C ILE A 64 -15.23 20.03 3.17
N CYS A 65 -15.35 21.19 3.83
CA CYS A 65 -16.59 21.60 4.50
C CYS A 65 -17.76 21.68 3.51
N ALA A 66 -17.54 22.33 2.36
CA ALA A 66 -18.57 22.49 1.33
C ALA A 66 -19.05 21.14 0.77
N ARG A 67 -18.14 20.17 0.58
CA ARG A 67 -18.46 18.82 0.08
C ARG A 67 -19.07 17.91 1.14
N SER A 68 -18.57 17.97 2.38
CA SER A 68 -19.06 17.13 3.50
C SER A 68 -20.37 17.63 4.08
N GLY A 69 -20.69 18.92 3.95
CA GLY A 69 -21.81 19.55 4.66
C GLY A 69 -21.53 19.79 6.16
N VAL A 70 -20.30 19.56 6.63
CA VAL A 70 -19.87 19.93 7.98
C VAL A 70 -19.58 21.43 8.03
N ASN A 71 -20.04 22.10 9.08
CA ASN A 71 -19.81 23.52 9.26
C ASN A 71 -18.31 23.80 9.49
N GLN A 72 -17.78 24.80 8.77
CA GLN A 72 -16.39 25.24 8.91
C GLN A 72 -16.05 25.69 10.33
N ALA A 73 -17.01 26.21 11.09
CA ALA A 73 -16.79 26.61 12.49
C ALA A 73 -16.55 25.43 13.43
N SER A 74 -17.09 24.24 13.12
CA SER A 74 -17.03 23.05 13.98
C SER A 74 -16.19 21.92 13.40
N ILE A 75 -15.58 22.09 12.22
CA ILE A 75 -14.80 21.00 11.59
C ILE A 75 -13.62 20.58 12.46
N TYR A 76 -13.02 21.54 13.17
CA TYR A 76 -11.87 21.29 14.04
C TYR A 76 -12.24 20.55 15.34
N ASP A 77 -13.53 20.36 15.62
CA ASP A 77 -13.99 19.46 16.68
C ASP A 77 -13.82 17.98 16.29
N TYR A 78 -13.61 17.69 14.99
CA TYR A 78 -13.54 16.33 14.44
C TYR A 78 -12.19 15.99 13.79
N ILE A 79 -11.44 16.99 13.33
CA ILE A 79 -10.13 16.79 12.68
C ILE A 79 -9.15 17.87 13.13
N ALA A 80 -7.88 17.52 13.29
CA ALA A 80 -6.89 18.52 13.72
C ALA A 80 -6.49 19.46 12.58
N ASN A 81 -6.28 18.93 11.38
CA ASN A 81 -5.92 19.69 10.17
C ASN A 81 -6.01 18.80 8.92
N LYS A 82 -5.73 19.37 7.74
CA LYS A 82 -5.75 18.63 6.47
C LYS A 82 -4.78 17.44 6.42
N ASN A 83 -3.60 17.54 7.06
CA ASN A 83 -2.66 16.42 7.11
C ASN A 83 -3.19 15.29 7.99
N ASP A 84 -3.89 15.60 9.07
CA ASP A 84 -4.55 14.59 9.90
C ASP A 84 -5.53 13.76 9.07
N ILE A 85 -6.40 14.41 8.27
CA ILE A 85 -7.30 13.72 7.34
C ILE A 85 -6.55 12.77 6.40
N LEU A 86 -5.45 13.24 5.80
CA LEU A 86 -4.62 12.42 4.91
C LEU A 86 -4.04 11.21 5.64
N ARG A 87 -3.56 11.36 6.87
CA ARG A 87 -3.03 10.25 7.67
C ARG A 87 -4.09 9.18 7.91
N ARG A 88 -5.30 9.58 8.29
CA ARG A 88 -6.42 8.64 8.48
C ARG A 88 -6.75 7.89 7.19
N LEU A 89 -6.86 8.61 6.08
CA LEU A 89 -7.16 7.99 4.77
C LEU A 89 -6.07 7.02 4.32
N LEU A 90 -4.79 7.36 4.50
CA LEU A 90 -3.69 6.44 4.18
C LEU A 90 -3.68 5.21 5.10
N ASN A 91 -3.97 5.39 6.40
CA ASN A 91 -4.13 4.28 7.33
C ASN A 91 -5.25 3.33 6.88
N GLN A 92 -6.40 3.89 6.48
CA GLN A 92 -7.59 3.14 6.07
C GLN A 92 -7.48 2.48 4.69
N LEU A 93 -6.78 3.10 3.74
CA LEU A 93 -6.82 2.68 2.33
C LEU A 93 -5.52 2.05 1.85
N TRP A 94 -4.37 2.58 2.29
CA TRP A 94 -3.05 2.12 1.85
C TRP A 94 -2.47 1.07 2.82
N PHE A 95 -2.55 1.36 4.12
CA PHE A 95 -2.05 0.49 5.20
C PHE A 95 -3.06 -0.55 5.71
N ARG A 96 -4.19 -0.69 5.03
CA ARG A 96 -5.24 -1.66 5.39
C ARG A 96 -4.70 -3.09 5.49
N GLU A 97 -5.16 -3.80 6.52
CA GLU A 97 -4.67 -5.14 6.89
C GLU A 97 -5.49 -6.27 6.28
N ASP A 98 -6.71 -5.97 5.82
CA ASP A 98 -7.65 -6.92 5.22
C ASP A 98 -7.36 -7.23 3.74
N ALA A 99 -6.31 -6.64 3.16
CA ALA A 99 -5.81 -6.96 1.83
C ALA A 99 -4.37 -7.49 1.93
N LEU A 100 -4.18 -8.71 1.42
CA LEU A 100 -2.96 -9.48 1.56
C LEU A 100 -1.83 -8.84 0.76
N THR A 101 -0.64 -8.87 1.34
CA THR A 101 0.59 -8.54 0.63
C THR A 101 1.12 -9.78 -0.09
N LEU A 102 1.91 -9.59 -1.15
CA LEU A 102 2.52 -10.70 -1.87
C LEU A 102 3.34 -11.66 -0.98
N PRO A 103 4.17 -11.19 -0.02
CA PRO A 103 4.86 -12.08 0.93
C PRO A 103 3.90 -13.05 1.64
N VAL A 104 2.74 -12.56 2.09
CA VAL A 104 1.74 -13.38 2.78
C VAL A 104 1.11 -14.39 1.83
N ILE A 105 0.82 -14.00 0.59
CA ILE A 105 0.28 -14.93 -0.43
C ILE A 105 1.28 -16.05 -0.74
N LEU A 106 2.57 -15.73 -0.79
CA LEU A 106 3.64 -16.69 -1.08
C LEU A 106 3.96 -17.65 0.08
N LEU A 107 3.35 -17.47 1.25
CA LEU A 107 3.44 -18.46 2.35
C LEU A 107 2.71 -19.77 2.01
N ASP A 108 1.73 -19.73 1.09
CA ASP A 108 1.10 -20.94 0.56
C ASP A 108 2.01 -21.57 -0.51
N PRO A 109 2.62 -22.74 -0.28
CA PRO A 109 3.50 -23.36 -1.27
C PRO A 109 2.74 -24.01 -2.44
N SER A 110 1.42 -24.17 -2.34
CA SER A 110 0.60 -24.79 -3.38
C SER A 110 0.24 -23.83 -4.52
N ILE A 111 0.28 -22.52 -4.25
CA ILE A 111 0.02 -21.49 -5.27
C ILE A 111 1.25 -21.36 -6.20
N SER A 112 0.99 -21.26 -7.50
CA SER A 112 2.04 -20.90 -8.48
C SER A 112 2.42 -19.42 -8.32
N LEU A 113 3.61 -19.05 -8.79
CA LEU A 113 4.04 -17.64 -8.81
C LEU A 113 3.03 -16.77 -9.58
N GLU A 114 2.59 -17.21 -10.76
CA GLU A 114 1.60 -16.50 -11.57
C GLU A 114 0.29 -16.26 -10.80
N ALA A 115 -0.24 -17.29 -10.15
CA ALA A 115 -1.48 -17.16 -9.39
C ALA A 115 -1.29 -16.25 -8.15
N ALA A 116 -0.12 -16.29 -7.50
CA ALA A 116 0.20 -15.38 -6.41
C ALA A 116 0.25 -13.91 -6.87
N PHE A 117 0.93 -13.64 -7.99
CA PHE A 117 0.99 -12.30 -8.59
C PHE A 117 -0.38 -11.83 -9.06
N GLU A 118 -1.16 -12.69 -9.71
CA GLU A 118 -2.51 -12.34 -10.15
C GLU A 118 -3.38 -11.94 -8.97
N LYS A 119 -3.35 -12.73 -7.88
CA LYS A 119 -4.08 -12.42 -6.65
C LYS A 119 -3.63 -11.09 -6.06
N TYR A 120 -2.32 -10.89 -5.90
CA TYR A 120 -1.75 -9.66 -5.33
C TYR A 120 -2.11 -8.41 -6.16
N PHE A 121 -1.98 -8.48 -7.49
CA PHE A 121 -2.32 -7.37 -8.38
C PHE A 121 -3.82 -7.10 -8.37
N ARG A 122 -4.66 -8.14 -8.39
CA ARG A 122 -6.12 -8.00 -8.30
C ARG A 122 -6.52 -7.27 -7.01
N GLU A 123 -6.00 -7.70 -5.86
CA GLU A 123 -6.27 -7.04 -4.58
C GLU A 123 -5.77 -5.58 -4.56
N SER A 124 -4.62 -5.30 -5.18
CA SER A 124 -4.08 -3.95 -5.30
C SER A 124 -4.95 -3.05 -6.19
N TRP A 125 -5.48 -3.60 -7.28
CA TRP A 125 -6.23 -2.84 -8.29
C TRP A 125 -7.70 -2.63 -7.95
N THR A 126 -8.25 -3.44 -7.03
CA THR A 126 -9.61 -3.28 -6.52
C THR A 126 -9.59 -2.63 -5.14
N THR A 127 -9.06 -3.34 -4.15
CA THR A 127 -9.20 -3.04 -2.73
C THR A 127 -8.29 -1.89 -2.27
N LYS A 128 -7.08 -1.77 -2.83
CA LYS A 128 -6.11 -0.70 -2.48
C LYS A 128 -6.02 0.42 -3.52
N ARG A 129 -6.93 0.45 -4.50
CA ARG A 129 -6.82 1.36 -5.66
C ARG A 129 -6.73 2.83 -5.25
N ASP A 130 -7.69 3.29 -4.44
CA ASP A 130 -7.74 4.68 -4.00
C ASP A 130 -6.59 5.02 -3.06
N GLY A 131 -6.18 4.09 -2.21
CA GLY A 131 -4.98 4.21 -1.38
C GLY A 131 -3.73 4.43 -2.24
N THR A 132 -3.60 3.68 -3.35
CA THR A 132 -2.50 3.80 -4.31
C THR A 132 -2.45 5.17 -4.94
N LEU A 133 -3.58 5.61 -5.50
CA LEU A 133 -3.69 6.92 -6.12
C LEU A 133 -3.41 8.04 -5.12
N LEU A 134 -3.94 7.93 -3.91
CA LEU A 134 -3.77 8.90 -2.84
C LEU A 134 -2.30 9.00 -2.41
N ALA A 135 -1.64 7.87 -2.15
CA ALA A 135 -0.24 7.84 -1.74
C ALA A 135 0.65 8.51 -2.79
N TYR A 136 0.60 8.07 -4.05
CA TYR A 136 1.46 8.60 -5.12
C TYR A 136 1.23 10.10 -5.39
N ARG A 137 0.01 10.61 -5.20
CA ARG A 137 -0.29 12.04 -5.39
C ARG A 137 0.01 12.91 -4.17
N SER A 138 0.13 12.32 -2.99
CA SER A 138 0.24 13.08 -1.74
C SER A 138 1.65 13.07 -1.15
N VAL A 139 2.46 12.04 -1.41
CA VAL A 139 3.82 11.89 -0.85
C VAL A 139 4.68 13.16 -0.96
N PRO A 140 4.74 13.89 -2.09
CA PRO A 140 5.52 15.13 -2.18
C PRO A 140 5.10 16.24 -1.20
N HIS A 141 3.87 16.17 -0.69
CA HIS A 141 3.26 17.19 0.18
C HIS A 141 3.13 16.73 1.64
N MET A 142 3.48 15.48 1.94
CA MET A 142 3.43 14.93 3.30
C MET A 142 4.50 15.55 4.19
N GLN A 143 4.30 15.53 5.51
CA GLN A 143 5.32 15.92 6.46
C GLN A 143 6.50 14.94 6.46
N ALA A 144 7.70 15.40 6.84
CA ALA A 144 8.91 14.56 6.79
C ALA A 144 8.78 13.27 7.61
N GLN A 145 8.16 13.35 8.79
CA GLN A 145 7.91 12.19 9.66
C GLN A 145 6.93 11.19 9.04
N ASP A 146 5.87 11.69 8.40
CA ASP A 146 4.88 10.85 7.74
C ASP A 146 5.51 10.14 6.52
N ARG A 147 6.31 10.85 5.72
CA ARG A 147 7.07 10.25 4.60
C ARG A 147 8.04 9.18 5.07
N ALA A 148 8.79 9.44 6.14
CA ALA A 148 9.71 8.46 6.72
C ALA A 148 8.98 7.20 7.19
N THR A 149 7.76 7.34 7.70
CA THR A 149 6.92 6.20 8.11
C THR A 149 6.46 5.38 6.90
N LEU A 150 5.99 6.01 5.81
CA LEU A 150 5.68 5.29 4.57
C LEU A 150 6.90 4.56 4.04
N GLN A 151 8.03 5.27 3.89
CA GLN A 151 9.26 4.69 3.35
C GLN A 151 9.72 3.46 4.16
N ALA A 152 9.66 3.54 5.49
CA ALA A 152 10.03 2.41 6.35
C ALA A 152 9.11 1.20 6.16
N ARG A 153 7.80 1.42 5.98
CA ARG A 153 6.83 0.34 5.75
C ARG A 153 6.99 -0.29 4.36
N GLU A 154 7.13 0.53 3.32
CA GLU A 154 7.37 0.06 1.94
C GLU A 154 8.68 -0.73 1.86
N PHE A 155 9.74 -0.24 2.52
CA PHE A 155 11.01 -0.96 2.61
C PHE A 155 10.86 -2.32 3.31
N ALA A 156 10.08 -2.39 4.39
CA ALA A 156 9.83 -3.64 5.10
C ALA A 156 9.05 -4.65 4.24
N VAL A 157 8.02 -4.21 3.50
CA VAL A 157 7.28 -5.07 2.57
C VAL A 157 8.17 -5.57 1.43
N MET A 158 9.03 -4.71 0.88
CA MET A 158 10.00 -5.09 -0.15
C MET A 158 10.98 -6.14 0.37
N LYS A 159 11.51 -5.96 1.58
CA LYS A 159 12.44 -6.93 2.20
C LYS A 159 11.78 -8.26 2.53
N ASP A 160 10.59 -8.23 3.09
CA ASP A 160 9.77 -9.43 3.37
C ASP A 160 9.49 -10.21 2.06
N LEU A 161 9.26 -9.51 0.95
CA LEU A 161 9.10 -10.15 -0.36
C LEU A 161 10.39 -10.81 -0.85
N ALA A 162 11.52 -10.11 -0.78
CA ALA A 162 12.81 -10.69 -1.18
C ALA A 162 13.13 -11.95 -0.37
N ASP A 163 12.90 -11.88 0.95
CA ASP A 163 13.10 -12.97 1.89
C ASP A 163 12.19 -14.17 1.58
N GLN A 164 10.91 -13.92 1.29
CA GLN A 164 9.98 -14.99 0.92
C GLN A 164 10.32 -15.62 -0.44
N LEU A 165 10.85 -14.85 -1.39
CA LEU A 165 11.32 -15.38 -2.68
C LEU A 165 12.56 -16.28 -2.52
N VAL A 166 13.50 -15.90 -1.64
CA VAL A 166 14.66 -16.74 -1.27
C VAL A 166 14.18 -18.09 -0.75
N VAL A 167 13.28 -18.10 0.22
CA VAL A 167 12.74 -19.34 0.80
C VAL A 167 11.97 -20.16 -0.25
N ARG A 168 11.11 -19.51 -1.04
CA ARG A 168 10.20 -20.19 -1.97
C ARG A 168 10.92 -20.87 -3.14
N LEU A 169 12.04 -20.32 -3.57
CA LEU A 169 12.74 -20.72 -4.80
C LEU A 169 14.19 -21.16 -4.57
N GLY A 170 14.68 -21.14 -3.33
CA GLY A 170 16.06 -21.49 -3.00
C GLY A 170 17.08 -20.54 -3.61
N LEU A 171 16.76 -19.24 -3.66
CA LEU A 171 17.66 -18.23 -4.23
C LEU A 171 18.82 -17.92 -3.27
N ASN A 172 19.91 -17.38 -3.81
CA ASN A 172 21.00 -16.85 -3.01
C ASN A 172 20.57 -15.55 -2.33
N GLU A 173 20.56 -15.49 -1.00
CA GLU A 173 20.17 -14.29 -0.23
C GLU A 173 21.06 -13.07 -0.48
N ASP A 174 22.31 -13.28 -0.92
CA ASP A 174 23.25 -12.21 -1.25
C ASP A 174 23.09 -11.64 -2.67
N ASP A 175 22.15 -12.18 -3.47
CA ASP A 175 21.91 -11.68 -4.82
C ASP A 175 21.27 -10.29 -4.79
N GLN A 176 22.05 -9.26 -5.13
CA GLN A 176 21.61 -7.87 -5.17
C GLN A 176 20.41 -7.62 -6.10
N ARG A 177 20.16 -8.51 -7.06
CA ARG A 177 18.98 -8.42 -7.95
C ARG A 177 17.67 -8.65 -7.19
N LEU A 178 17.68 -9.37 -6.06
CA LEU A 178 16.48 -9.66 -5.27
C LEU A 178 15.75 -8.39 -4.83
N ASP A 179 16.47 -7.44 -4.25
CA ASP A 179 15.88 -6.17 -3.78
C ASP A 179 15.30 -5.37 -4.94
N ILE A 180 16.00 -5.35 -6.08
CA ILE A 180 15.58 -4.63 -7.29
C ILE A 180 14.30 -5.25 -7.85
N VAL A 181 14.25 -6.58 -7.98
CA VAL A 181 13.10 -7.32 -8.49
C VAL A 181 11.92 -7.21 -7.53
N ALA A 182 12.14 -7.35 -6.22
CA ALA A 182 11.10 -7.17 -5.20
C ALA A 182 10.51 -5.75 -5.25
N ASN A 183 11.35 -4.72 -5.32
CA ASN A 183 10.90 -3.34 -5.46
C ASN A 183 10.10 -3.12 -6.75
N LEU A 184 10.57 -3.66 -7.89
CA LEU A 184 9.86 -3.56 -9.16
C LEU A 184 8.49 -4.26 -9.11
N ILE A 185 8.40 -5.43 -8.48
CA ILE A 185 7.14 -6.16 -8.28
C ILE A 185 6.16 -5.34 -7.45
N VAL A 186 6.61 -4.75 -6.34
CA VAL A 186 5.77 -3.87 -5.51
C VAL A 186 5.29 -2.69 -6.34
N PHE A 187 6.17 -2.08 -7.16
CA PHE A 187 5.77 -1.01 -8.08
C PHE A 187 4.75 -1.46 -9.14
N LEU A 188 4.87 -2.68 -9.69
CA LEU A 188 3.92 -3.22 -10.65
C LEU A 188 2.49 -3.34 -10.10
N SER A 189 2.32 -3.44 -8.77
CA SER A 189 0.99 -3.39 -8.14
C SER A 189 0.24 -2.08 -8.43
N ALA A 190 0.97 -0.99 -8.69
CA ALA A 190 0.38 0.30 -9.04
C ALA A 190 0.01 0.43 -10.52
N PHE A 191 0.35 -0.55 -11.38
CA PHE A 191 0.09 -0.48 -12.82
C PHE A 191 -1.38 -0.23 -13.14
N GLY A 192 -2.30 -1.03 -12.59
CA GLY A 192 -3.74 -0.85 -12.81
C GLY A 192 -4.23 0.53 -12.35
N PRO A 193 -4.12 0.86 -11.04
CA PRO A 193 -4.53 2.15 -10.49
C PRO A 193 -3.98 3.34 -11.28
N MET A 194 -2.74 3.27 -11.74
CA MET A 194 -2.04 4.38 -12.35
C MET A 194 -1.96 4.35 -13.88
N ARG A 195 -2.47 3.34 -14.60
CA ARG A 195 -2.27 3.27 -16.07
C ARG A 195 -3.40 2.60 -16.86
N ASP A 196 -4.43 2.07 -16.22
CA ASP A 196 -5.51 1.33 -16.89
C ASP A 196 -6.28 2.14 -17.94
N TRP A 197 -6.23 3.48 -17.91
CA TRP A 197 -6.86 4.32 -18.94
C TRP A 197 -6.36 4.04 -20.36
N LEU A 198 -5.18 3.43 -20.53
CA LEU A 198 -4.64 3.02 -21.83
C LEU A 198 -5.26 1.71 -22.35
N ASN A 199 -5.87 0.91 -21.48
CA ASN A 199 -6.26 -0.47 -21.74
C ASN A 199 -7.74 -0.73 -21.40
N ARG A 200 -8.60 0.30 -21.39
CA ARG A 200 -10.01 0.18 -20.95
C ARG A 200 -10.85 -0.80 -21.78
N ASP A 201 -10.45 -1.03 -23.03
CA ASP A 201 -11.14 -1.95 -23.94
C ASP A 201 -10.62 -3.40 -23.81
N ILE A 202 -9.61 -3.64 -22.97
CA ILE A 202 -9.02 -4.95 -22.72
C ILE A 202 -9.61 -5.53 -21.43
N PRO A 203 -10.10 -6.78 -21.42
CA PRO A 203 -10.57 -7.43 -20.20
C PRO A 203 -9.51 -7.46 -19.08
N ASP A 204 -9.92 -7.12 -17.85
CA ASP A 204 -9.02 -7.02 -16.69
C ASP A 204 -8.23 -8.31 -16.44
N ASP A 205 -8.83 -9.48 -16.67
CA ASP A 205 -8.20 -10.78 -16.50
C ASP A 205 -7.08 -11.05 -17.50
N VAL A 206 -7.17 -10.49 -18.71
CA VAL A 206 -6.10 -10.55 -19.71
C VAL A 206 -4.93 -9.69 -19.26
N ILE A 207 -5.20 -8.48 -18.78
CA ILE A 207 -4.16 -7.56 -18.29
C ILE A 207 -3.46 -8.17 -17.07
N LEU A 208 -4.24 -8.62 -16.07
CA LEU A 208 -3.72 -9.21 -14.84
C LEU A 208 -2.84 -10.43 -15.12
N ARG A 209 -3.32 -11.39 -15.92
CA ARG A 209 -2.53 -12.59 -16.27
C ARG A 209 -1.26 -12.25 -17.02
N THR A 210 -1.30 -11.27 -17.92
CA THR A 210 -0.13 -10.83 -18.70
C THR A 210 0.94 -10.24 -17.79
N ILE A 211 0.56 -9.35 -16.87
CA ILE A 211 1.51 -8.71 -15.94
C ILE A 211 2.02 -9.72 -14.91
N ALA A 212 1.15 -10.60 -14.41
CA ALA A 212 1.52 -11.68 -13.50
C ALA A 212 2.53 -12.65 -14.12
N ALA A 213 2.34 -13.05 -15.38
CA ALA A 213 3.29 -13.88 -16.11
C ALA A 213 4.65 -13.18 -16.28
N GLY A 214 4.65 -11.88 -16.62
CA GLY A 214 5.88 -11.08 -16.69
C GLY A 214 6.61 -11.00 -15.36
N ALA A 215 5.89 -10.74 -14.26
CA ALA A 215 6.46 -10.72 -12.91
C ALA A 215 7.05 -12.08 -12.50
N ALA A 216 6.33 -13.18 -12.79
CA ALA A 216 6.82 -14.52 -12.55
C ALA A 216 8.08 -14.85 -13.36
N ALA A 217 8.14 -14.44 -14.64
CA ALA A 217 9.32 -14.62 -15.48
C ALA A 217 10.54 -13.84 -14.94
N MET A 218 10.36 -12.60 -14.47
CA MET A 218 11.43 -11.82 -13.84
C MET A 218 12.00 -12.55 -12.61
N VAL A 219 11.13 -13.10 -11.76
CA VAL A 219 11.58 -13.87 -10.59
C VAL A 219 12.32 -15.14 -11.00
N ARG A 220 11.79 -15.89 -11.99
CA ARG A 220 12.46 -17.12 -12.47
C ARG A 220 13.84 -16.85 -13.06
N SER A 221 14.07 -15.68 -13.65
CA SER A 221 15.40 -15.29 -14.18
C SER A 221 16.48 -15.15 -13.09
N LEU A 222 16.10 -15.17 -11.81
CA LEU A 222 17.02 -15.19 -10.68
C LEU A 222 17.49 -16.60 -10.31
N VAL A 223 16.74 -17.63 -10.73
CA VAL A 223 17.11 -19.03 -10.49
C VAL A 223 18.31 -19.37 -11.39
N PRO A 224 19.42 -19.91 -10.85
CA PRO A 224 20.57 -20.33 -11.66
C PRO A 224 20.17 -21.37 -12.73
N ASP A 225 20.79 -21.30 -13.91
CA ASP A 225 20.51 -22.19 -15.05
C ASP A 225 20.72 -23.70 -14.75
N GLU A 226 21.40 -24.04 -13.65
CA GLU A 226 21.66 -25.43 -13.23
C GLU A 226 20.48 -26.11 -12.49
N ALA A 227 19.34 -25.44 -12.34
CA ALA A 227 18.18 -25.91 -11.58
C ALA A 227 16.90 -26.18 -12.42
N ILE A 228 17.01 -26.26 -13.75
CA ILE A 228 15.91 -26.60 -14.67
C ILE A 228 16.14 -27.95 -15.33
#